data_AF-A0A2G2Z5M0-F1
#
_entry.id   AF-A0A2G2Z5M0-F1
#
_cell.length_a   1.000
_cell.length_b   1.000
_cell.length_c   1.000
_cell.angle_alpha   90.00
_cell.angle_beta   90.00
_cell.angle_gamma   90.00
#
_symmetry.space_group_name_H-M   'P 1'
#
loop_
_entity.id
_entity.type
_entity.pdbx_description
1 polymer ?
#
loop_
_entity_poly.entity_id
_entity_poly.type
_entity_poly.pdbx_seq_one_letter_code
_entity_poly.pdbx_strand_id
1 'polypeptide(L)'
;MLFALDYKAELTKDTKSTFQIASEGCFTLSEERFKTGEILFQPRITGIVHLWCYFRRAMGLQNAVALCIEHCHDAELMVDDSWYKTIVLAGGSACLPGLAERQEKELYDLLPSCMSNGIRVLPPPYGVDSAWFGAKLIGNIFSFPTSWCVMRKQFRHRLRHKFMW
;
A
#
# COMPACT_ATOMS: atom_id res chain seq x y z
N MET A 1 -14.53 6.78 3.72
CA MET A 1 -13.27 6.63 4.47
C MET A 1 -12.19 7.44 3.75
N LEU A 2 -11.34 8.15 4.49
CA LEU A 2 -10.26 9.00 3.97
C LEU A 2 -9.08 8.99 4.95
N PHE A 3 -7.90 9.40 4.50
CA PHE A 3 -6.75 9.60 5.37
C PHE A 3 -6.53 11.09 5.62
N ALA A 4 -6.47 11.45 6.91
CA ALA A 4 -6.11 12.80 7.31
C ALA A 4 -4.58 12.97 7.22
N LEU A 5 -4.13 14.10 6.65
CA LEU A 5 -2.71 14.45 6.59
C LEU A 5 -2.11 14.68 7.98
N ASP A 6 -2.92 15.20 8.92
CA ASP A 6 -2.59 15.29 10.33
C ASP A 6 -3.78 14.79 11.14
N TYR A 7 -3.66 13.57 11.66
CA TYR A 7 -4.72 12.92 12.42
C TYR A 7 -5.12 13.72 13.67
N LYS A 8 -4.14 14.25 14.41
CA LYS A 8 -4.40 14.94 15.68
C LYS A 8 -5.08 16.28 15.44
N ALA A 9 -4.64 17.03 14.43
CA ALA A 9 -5.25 18.30 14.07
C ALA A 9 -6.70 18.09 13.58
N GLU A 10 -6.95 17.04 12.80
CA GLU A 10 -8.27 16.75 12.25
C GLU A 10 -9.29 16.32 13.33
N LEU A 11 -8.84 15.69 14.41
CA LEU A 11 -9.67 15.37 15.57
C LEU A 11 -10.23 16.60 16.30
N THR A 12 -9.57 17.75 16.18
CA THR A 12 -10.00 18.98 16.87
C THR A 12 -11.04 19.79 16.09
N LYS A 13 -11.34 19.39 14.84
CA LYS A 13 -12.27 20.09 13.96
C LYS A 13 -13.65 19.43 13.98
N ASP A 14 -14.69 20.23 13.73
CA ASP A 14 -16.01 19.66 13.41
C ASP A 14 -15.98 19.08 11.99
N THR A 15 -15.92 17.75 11.90
CA THR A 15 -15.72 17.00 10.64
C THR A 15 -16.98 16.28 10.15
N LYS A 16 -18.15 16.70 10.65
CA LYS A 16 -19.45 16.14 10.24
C LYS A 16 -19.69 16.31 8.75
N SER A 17 -19.99 15.21 8.10
CA SER A 17 -20.46 15.18 6.71
C SER A 17 -21.64 14.22 6.58
N THR A 18 -22.63 14.63 5.82
CA THR A 18 -23.83 13.83 5.57
C THR A 18 -23.71 13.07 4.27
N PHE A 19 -23.90 11.75 4.32
CA PHE A 19 -23.93 10.86 3.16
C PHE A 19 -25.35 10.35 2.96
N GLN A 20 -25.88 10.56 1.76
CA GLN A 20 -27.22 10.10 1.40
C GLN A 20 -27.12 8.81 0.58
N ILE A 21 -27.79 7.77 1.06
CA ILE A 21 -27.93 6.50 0.36
C ILE A 21 -29.36 6.45 -0.16
N ALA A 22 -29.52 6.37 -1.49
CA ALA A 22 -30.80 6.51 -2.18
C ALA A 22 -31.91 5.57 -1.65
N SER A 23 -31.54 4.43 -1.04
CA SER A 23 -32.46 3.44 -0.47
C SER A 23 -32.53 3.40 1.06
N GLU A 24 -31.58 4.02 1.78
CA GLU A 24 -31.39 3.81 3.24
C GLU A 24 -31.42 5.09 4.07
N GLY A 25 -31.54 6.26 3.42
CA GLY A 25 -31.63 7.55 4.09
C GLY A 25 -30.28 8.26 4.22
N CYS A 26 -30.19 9.15 5.21
CA CYS A 26 -29.07 10.07 5.37
C CYS A 26 -28.27 9.74 6.63
N PHE A 27 -26.99 9.41 6.47
CA PHE A 27 -26.08 9.09 7.55
C PHE A 27 -25.12 10.24 7.77
N THR A 28 -25.01 10.70 9.02
CA THR A 28 -24.00 11.69 9.39
C THR A 28 -22.78 10.96 9.93
N LEU A 29 -21.64 11.14 9.29
CA LEU A 29 -20.35 10.62 9.74
C LEU A 29 -19.44 11.78 10.13
N SER A 30 -18.64 11.59 11.17
CA SER A 30 -17.71 12.58 11.71
C SER A 30 -16.29 12.02 11.70
N GLU A 31 -15.70 11.77 12.86
CA GLU A 31 -14.37 11.21 13.04
C GLU A 31 -14.18 9.83 12.42
N GLU A 32 -15.26 9.04 12.30
CA GLU A 32 -15.24 7.68 11.76
C GLU A 32 -14.66 7.64 10.33
N ARG A 33 -14.80 8.74 9.60
CA ARG A 33 -14.32 8.88 8.22
C ARG A 33 -12.82 8.71 8.11
N PHE A 34 -12.06 9.19 9.10
CA PHE A 34 -10.60 9.13 9.10
C PHE A 34 -10.01 8.24 10.20
N LYS A 35 -10.72 8.05 11.31
CA LYS A 35 -10.33 7.15 12.40
C LYS A 35 -10.19 5.70 11.93
N THR A 36 -11.04 5.28 10.99
CA THR A 36 -10.95 3.94 10.38
C THR A 36 -9.64 3.79 9.59
N GLY A 37 -9.21 4.84 8.88
CA GLY A 37 -7.96 4.83 8.10
C GLY A 37 -6.72 4.81 8.98
N GLU A 38 -6.78 5.48 10.13
CA GLU A 38 -5.65 5.57 11.07
C GLU A 38 -5.16 4.21 11.56
N ILE A 39 -5.98 3.15 11.49
CA ILE A 39 -5.57 1.78 11.84
C ILE A 39 -4.36 1.31 11.02
N LEU A 40 -4.19 1.80 9.78
CA LEU A 40 -3.03 1.45 8.96
C LEU A 40 -1.73 2.13 9.42
N PHE A 41 -1.82 3.30 10.05
CA PHE A 41 -0.66 4.04 10.58
C PHE A 41 -0.41 3.73 12.06
N GLN A 42 -1.48 3.50 12.81
CA GLN A 42 -1.49 3.20 14.24
C GLN A 42 -2.38 1.97 14.51
N PRO A 43 -1.87 0.76 14.21
CA PRO A 43 -2.61 -0.49 14.40
C PRO A 43 -3.13 -0.66 15.84
N ARG A 44 -2.42 -0.07 16.82
CA ARG A 44 -2.72 -0.11 18.26
C ARG A 44 -4.01 0.58 18.68
N ILE A 45 -4.59 1.44 17.83
CA ILE A 45 -5.87 2.12 18.13
C ILE A 45 -7.03 1.11 18.18
N THR A 46 -6.88 -0.05 17.54
CA THR A 46 -7.90 -1.11 17.60
C THR A 46 -7.85 -1.84 18.94
N GLY A 47 -8.88 -1.66 19.77
CA GLY A 47 -9.07 -2.37 21.04
C GLY A 47 -9.46 -3.85 20.90
N ILE A 48 -9.10 -4.50 19.78
CA ILE A 48 -9.51 -5.89 19.48
C ILE A 48 -8.65 -6.84 20.31
N VAL A 49 -9.13 -7.16 21.52
CA VAL A 49 -8.45 -7.98 22.55
C VAL A 49 -8.08 -9.38 22.04
N HIS A 50 -8.83 -9.94 21.09
CA HIS A 50 -8.59 -11.29 20.55
C HIS A 50 -7.52 -11.35 19.44
N LEU A 51 -7.25 -10.21 18.78
CA LEU A 51 -6.15 -10.06 17.82
C LEU A 51 -4.92 -9.42 18.46
N TRP A 52 -4.92 -9.19 19.78
CA TRP A 52 -3.88 -8.44 20.47
C TRP A 52 -2.48 -9.03 20.27
N CYS A 53 -2.33 -10.36 20.16
CA CYS A 53 -1.05 -11.00 19.82
C CYS A 53 -0.60 -10.72 18.37
N TYR A 54 -1.53 -10.64 17.42
CA TYR A 54 -1.25 -10.32 16.01
C TYR A 54 -0.95 -8.82 15.82
N PHE A 55 -1.74 -7.95 16.46
CA PHE A 55 -1.62 -6.50 16.34
C PHE A 55 -0.49 -5.90 17.19
N ARG A 56 -0.08 -6.52 18.31
CA ARG A 56 1.05 -6.06 19.12
C ARG A 56 2.39 -6.13 18.36
N ARG A 57 2.44 -6.97 17.31
CA ARG A 57 3.58 -7.13 16.41
C ARG A 57 3.37 -6.45 15.05
N ALA A 58 2.19 -5.90 14.79
CA ALA A 58 1.89 -5.19 13.55
C ALA A 58 2.54 -3.80 13.59
N MET A 59 3.37 -3.53 12.59
CA MET A 59 3.95 -2.20 12.37
C MET A 59 2.98 -1.35 11.55
N GLY A 60 2.96 -0.04 11.79
CA GLY A 60 2.27 0.89 10.91
C GLY A 60 2.87 0.87 9.51
N LEU A 61 2.07 1.21 8.50
CA LEU A 61 2.48 1.24 7.10
C LEU A 61 3.75 2.08 6.88
N GLN A 62 3.81 3.26 7.48
CA GLN A 62 4.96 4.16 7.46
C GLN A 62 6.23 3.52 8.02
N ASN A 63 6.13 2.78 9.13
CA ASN A 63 7.28 2.11 9.72
C ASN A 63 7.77 0.95 8.85
N ALA A 64 6.84 0.17 8.30
CA ALA A 64 7.19 -0.95 7.42
C ALA A 64 7.92 -0.45 6.16
N VAL A 65 7.44 0.65 5.55
CA VAL A 65 8.08 1.24 4.36
C VAL A 65 9.41 1.89 4.71
N ALA A 66 9.53 2.59 5.84
CA ALA A 66 10.80 3.16 6.29
C ALA A 66 11.87 2.10 6.51
N LEU A 67 11.53 0.97 7.14
CA LEU A 67 12.46 -0.16 7.30
C LEU A 67 12.92 -0.72 5.95
N CYS A 68 12.03 -0.82 4.96
CA CYS A 68 12.43 -1.22 3.61
C CYS A 68 13.42 -0.22 3.00
N ILE A 69 13.19 1.08 3.19
CA ILE A 69 14.08 2.14 2.68
C ILE A 69 15.46 2.06 3.34
N GLU A 70 15.52 1.89 4.67
CA GLU A 70 16.77 1.71 5.40
C GLU A 70 17.54 0.49 4.88
N HIS A 71 16.87 -0.66 4.71
CA HIS A 71 17.50 -1.85 4.14
C HIS A 71 17.97 -1.67 2.70
N CYS A 72 17.22 -0.92 1.88
CA CYS A 72 17.64 -0.58 0.52
C CYS A 72 18.89 0.32 0.53
N HIS A 73 18.94 1.31 1.43
CA HIS A 73 20.09 2.19 1.58
C HIS A 73 21.34 1.40 1.99
N ASP A 74 21.23 0.54 3.00
CA ASP A 74 22.33 -0.29 3.52
C ASP A 74 22.85 -1.32 2.50
N ALA A 75 22.01 -1.75 1.55
CA ALA A 75 22.40 -2.74 0.57
C ALA A 75 23.34 -2.20 -0.52
N GLU A 76 23.47 -0.87 -0.66
CA GLU A 76 24.37 -0.17 -1.58
C GLU A 76 24.40 -0.77 -3.01
N LEU A 77 23.23 -1.19 -3.51
CA LEU A 77 23.13 -1.93 -4.79
C LEU A 77 23.48 -1.09 -6.02
N MET A 78 23.43 0.24 -5.91
CA MET A 78 23.66 1.20 -6.99
C MET A 78 24.51 2.36 -6.48
N VAL A 79 25.15 3.08 -7.39
CA VAL A 79 25.98 4.26 -7.08
C VAL A 79 25.15 5.44 -6.57
N ASP A 80 23.85 5.49 -6.89
CA ASP A 80 22.92 6.49 -6.39
C ASP A 80 21.78 5.87 -5.58
N ASP A 81 21.13 6.71 -4.76
CA ASP A 81 20.02 6.33 -3.89
C ASP A 81 18.63 6.45 -4.56
N SER A 82 18.56 6.80 -5.84
CA SER A 82 17.30 7.10 -6.54
C SER A 82 16.45 5.85 -6.81
N TRP A 83 17.06 4.67 -6.85
CA TRP A 83 16.39 3.43 -7.24
C TRP A 83 15.28 2.97 -6.28
N TYR A 84 15.28 3.42 -5.02
CA TYR A 84 14.23 3.13 -4.03
C TYR A 84 13.36 4.34 -3.65
N LYS A 85 13.63 5.53 -4.19
CA LYS A 85 12.95 6.77 -3.79
C LYS A 85 11.52 6.91 -4.34
N THR A 86 11.15 6.14 -5.35
CA THR A 86 9.78 6.15 -5.90
C THR A 86 8.98 4.98 -5.32
N ILE A 87 8.01 5.29 -4.48
CA ILE A 87 7.12 4.33 -3.85
C ILE A 87 5.80 4.33 -4.61
N VAL A 88 5.44 3.21 -5.21
CA VAL A 88 4.19 3.08 -5.98
C VAL A 88 3.18 2.31 -5.16
N LEU A 89 2.05 2.95 -4.85
CA LEU A 89 0.96 2.29 -4.15
C LEU A 89 0.11 1.45 -5.11
N ALA A 90 -0.38 0.30 -4.64
CA ALA A 90 -1.21 -0.60 -5.42
C ALA A 90 -2.32 -1.23 -4.56
N GLY A 91 -3.42 -1.63 -5.21
CA GLY A 91 -4.56 -2.29 -4.58
C GLY A 91 -5.71 -1.36 -4.22
N GLY A 92 -6.85 -1.95 -3.84
CA GLY A 92 -8.08 -1.20 -3.56
C GLY A 92 -7.96 -0.22 -2.41
N SER A 93 -7.36 -0.65 -1.29
CA SER A 93 -7.12 0.21 -0.13
C SER A 93 -6.20 1.39 -0.44
N ALA A 94 -5.30 1.25 -1.43
CA ALA A 94 -4.40 2.31 -1.86
C ALA A 94 -5.11 3.44 -2.63
N CYS A 95 -6.34 3.21 -3.08
CA CYS A 95 -7.15 4.21 -3.79
C CYS A 95 -7.92 5.14 -2.83
N LEU A 96 -7.79 4.91 -1.52
CA LEU A 96 -8.42 5.76 -0.52
C LEU A 96 -7.79 7.17 -0.54
N PRO A 97 -8.60 8.23 -0.50
CA PRO A 97 -8.12 9.60 -0.65
C PRO A 97 -7.23 10.01 0.52
N GLY A 98 -6.14 10.72 0.23
CA GLY A 98 -5.18 11.23 1.20
C GLY A 98 -4.10 10.24 1.64
N LEU A 99 -4.15 8.97 1.20
CA LEU A 99 -3.18 7.96 1.64
C LEU A 99 -1.78 8.25 1.13
N ALA A 100 -1.62 8.63 -0.14
CA ALA A 100 -0.32 8.87 -0.74
C ALA A 100 0.38 10.06 -0.06
N GLU A 101 -0.35 11.16 0.11
CA GLU A 101 0.13 12.38 0.74
C GLU A 101 0.45 12.18 2.22
N ARG A 102 -0.40 11.43 2.94
CA ARG A 102 -0.14 11.07 4.34
C ARG A 102 1.09 10.18 4.46
N GLN A 103 1.21 9.15 3.62
CA GLN A 103 2.35 8.23 3.65
C GLN A 103 3.66 8.97 3.32
N GLU A 104 3.65 9.85 2.33
CA GLU A 104 4.81 10.67 1.97
C GLU A 104 5.25 11.53 3.14
N LYS A 105 4.32 12.28 3.76
CA LYS A 105 4.60 13.10 4.95
C LYS A 105 5.21 12.27 6.09
N GLU A 106 4.60 11.13 6.42
CA GLU A 106 5.09 10.27 7.51
C GLU A 106 6.50 9.74 7.25
N LEU A 107 6.87 9.48 5.99
CA LEU A 107 8.24 9.08 5.64
C LEU A 107 9.24 10.22 5.79
N TYR A 108 8.86 11.45 5.43
CA TYR A 108 9.69 12.63 5.67
C TYR A 108 9.89 12.92 7.17
N ASP A 109 8.87 12.65 7.99
CA ASP A 109 8.93 12.84 9.45
C ASP A 109 9.72 11.72 10.15
N LEU A 110 9.69 10.49 9.62
CA LEU A 110 10.30 9.31 10.25
C LEU A 110 11.78 9.10 9.87
N LEU A 111 12.15 9.36 8.62
CA LEU A 111 13.49 9.06 8.10
C LEU A 111 14.44 10.26 8.18
N PRO A 112 15.77 10.02 8.32
CA PRO A 112 16.77 11.07 8.20
C PRO A 112 16.71 11.79 6.84
N SER A 113 17.05 13.09 6.81
CA SER A 113 16.97 13.93 5.61
C SER A 113 17.81 13.43 4.43
N CYS A 114 18.92 12.73 4.68
CA CYS A 114 19.71 12.10 3.61
C CYS A 114 18.92 11.02 2.85
N MET A 115 18.08 10.26 3.54
CA MET A 115 17.27 9.19 2.95
C MET A 115 15.93 9.71 2.42
N SER A 116 15.27 10.62 3.16
CA SER A 116 13.94 11.10 2.80
C SER A 116 13.94 12.09 1.64
N ASN A 117 15.03 12.82 1.43
CA ASN A 117 15.09 13.82 0.36
C ASN A 117 14.88 13.20 -1.03
N GLY A 118 13.82 13.61 -1.71
CA GLY A 118 13.45 13.14 -3.05
C GLY A 118 12.58 11.89 -3.06
N ILE A 119 12.15 11.38 -1.89
CA ILE A 119 11.10 10.36 -1.84
C ILE A 119 9.82 10.93 -2.44
N ARG A 120 9.16 10.10 -3.25
CA ARG A 120 7.82 10.36 -3.78
C ARG A 120 6.93 9.15 -3.64
N VAL A 121 5.71 9.37 -3.16
CA VAL A 121 4.67 8.33 -3.08
C VAL A 121 3.65 8.56 -4.18
N LEU A 122 3.53 7.61 -5.09
CA LEU A 122 2.61 7.67 -6.22
C LEU A 122 1.34 6.88 -5.91
N PRO A 123 0.15 7.48 -6.06
CA PRO A 123 -1.10 6.74 -5.95
C PRO A 123 -1.22 5.72 -7.10
N PRO A 124 -2.13 4.73 -7.00
CA PRO A 124 -2.36 3.77 -8.07
C PRO A 124 -2.80 4.49 -9.37
N PRO A 125 -2.01 4.46 -10.45
CA PRO A 125 -2.25 5.29 -11.65
C PRO A 125 -3.54 4.92 -12.40
N TYR A 126 -4.00 3.67 -12.28
CA TYR A 126 -5.26 3.18 -12.83
C TYR A 126 -6.22 2.74 -11.71
N GLY A 127 -6.11 3.34 -10.52
CA GLY A 127 -6.93 3.02 -9.38
C GLY A 127 -6.84 1.53 -9.00
N VAL A 128 -8.01 0.93 -8.71
CA VAL A 128 -8.14 -0.47 -8.27
C VAL A 128 -7.62 -1.46 -9.32
N ASP A 129 -7.62 -1.06 -10.59
CA ASP A 129 -7.24 -1.88 -11.72
C ASP A 129 -5.75 -1.77 -12.09
N SER A 130 -4.95 -1.02 -11.32
CA SER A 130 -3.52 -0.79 -11.63
C SER A 130 -2.74 -2.08 -11.84
N ALA A 131 -2.96 -3.10 -11.00
CA ALA A 131 -2.30 -4.40 -11.15
C ALA A 131 -2.77 -5.13 -12.43
N TRP A 132 -4.07 -5.07 -12.73
CA TRP A 132 -4.64 -5.69 -13.94
C TRP A 132 -4.13 -5.01 -15.21
N PHE A 133 -4.06 -3.68 -15.22
CA PHE A 133 -3.51 -2.92 -16.33
C PHE A 133 -2.04 -3.25 -16.57
N GLY A 134 -1.25 -3.37 -15.50
CA GLY A 134 0.15 -3.82 -15.58
C GLY A 134 0.28 -5.22 -16.21
N ALA A 135 -0.55 -6.17 -15.78
CA ALA A 135 -0.56 -7.52 -16.35
C ALA A 135 -0.97 -7.52 -17.84
N LYS A 136 -1.98 -6.73 -18.21
CA LYS A 136 -2.40 -6.55 -19.61
C LYS A 136 -1.29 -5.97 -20.47
N LEU A 137 -0.56 -4.98 -19.96
CA LEU A 137 0.57 -4.39 -20.69
C LEU A 137 1.66 -5.42 -20.93
N ILE A 138 2.10 -6.08 -19.85
CA ILE A 138 3.16 -7.10 -19.91
C ILE A 138 2.75 -8.26 -20.83
N GLY A 139 1.50 -8.74 -20.77
CA GLY A 139 1.03 -9.83 -21.63
C GLY A 139 1.00 -9.49 -23.12
N ASN A 140 1.02 -8.21 -23.49
CA ASN A 140 1.00 -7.74 -24.87
C ASN A 140 2.37 -7.32 -25.41
N ILE A 141 3.45 -7.35 -24.61
CA ILE A 141 4.79 -7.01 -25.11
C ILE A 141 5.31 -8.15 -26.00
N PHE A 142 5.84 -7.80 -27.19
CA PHE A 142 6.41 -8.79 -28.11
C PHE A 142 7.63 -9.53 -27.53
N SER A 143 8.33 -8.91 -26.59
CA SER A 143 9.50 -9.44 -25.89
C SER A 143 9.15 -10.24 -24.63
N PHE A 144 7.89 -10.66 -24.44
CA PHE A 144 7.49 -11.39 -23.24
C PHE A 144 8.36 -12.64 -23.05
N PRO A 145 9.10 -12.79 -21.92
CA PRO A 145 10.06 -13.86 -21.78
C PRO A 145 9.41 -15.23 -21.90
N THR A 146 9.82 -16.02 -22.89
CA THR A 146 9.34 -17.41 -23.05
C THR A 146 9.68 -18.28 -21.85
N SER A 147 10.69 -17.92 -21.06
CA SER A 147 11.02 -18.54 -19.77
C SER A 147 9.92 -18.40 -18.72
N TRP A 148 9.04 -17.40 -18.82
CA TRP A 148 7.88 -17.22 -17.94
C TRP A 148 6.65 -17.99 -18.44
N CYS A 149 6.68 -18.48 -19.67
CA CYS A 149 5.63 -19.30 -20.25
C CYS A 149 5.91 -20.80 -20.03
N VAL A 150 4.86 -21.58 -19.86
CA VAL A 150 4.94 -23.03 -19.94
C VAL A 150 4.01 -23.51 -21.05
N MET A 151 4.56 -24.20 -22.05
CA MET A 151 3.73 -24.81 -23.08
C MET A 151 2.95 -26.00 -22.53
N ARG A 152 1.73 -26.22 -23.04
CA ARG A 152 0.88 -27.36 -22.68
C ARG A 152 1.60 -28.72 -22.74
N LYS A 153 2.50 -28.91 -23.73
CA LYS A 153 3.31 -30.14 -23.86
C LYS A 153 4.32 -30.29 -22.72
N GLN A 154 5.03 -29.22 -22.36
CA GLN A 154 6.00 -29.21 -21.26
C GLN A 154 5.32 -29.42 -19.91
N PHE A 155 4.16 -28.80 -19.68
CA PHE A 155 3.36 -28.99 -18.46
C PHE A 155 2.94 -30.45 -18.26
N ARG A 156 2.37 -31.08 -19.30
CA ARG A 156 1.98 -32.50 -19.24
C ARG A 156 3.15 -33.44 -19.00
N HIS A 157 4.32 -33.15 -19.57
CA HIS A 157 5.53 -33.95 -19.34
C HIS A 157 6.01 -33.86 -17.88
N ARG A 158 6.03 -32.65 -17.30
CA ARG A 158 6.40 -32.44 -15.89
C ARG A 158 5.45 -33.14 -14.92
N LEU A 159 4.14 -33.14 -15.21
CA LEU A 159 3.16 -33.86 -14.40
C LEU A 159 3.39 -35.36 -14.43
N ARG A 160 3.63 -35.95 -15.61
CA ARG A 160 3.89 -37.40 -15.74
C ARG A 160 5.12 -37.84 -14.94
N HIS A 161 6.16 -37.02 -14.89
CA HIS A 161 7.36 -37.31 -14.09
C HIS A 161 7.17 -37.17 -12.57
N LYS A 162 6.21 -36.35 -12.10
CA LYS A 162 5.93 -36.17 -10.66
C LYS A 162 5.06 -37.29 -10.07
N PHE A 163 4.35 -38.06 -10.89
CA PHE A 163 3.51 -39.19 -10.45
C PHE A 163 4.23 -40.56 -10.59
N MET A 164 5.53 -40.57 -10.89
CA MET A 164 6.34 -41.79 -11.04
C MET A 164 7.26 -42.06 -9.83
N TRP A 165 7.02 -41.41 -8.68
CA TRP A 165 7.65 -41.70 -7.39
C TRP A 165 6.58 -41.87 -6.32
#